data_AF-A0A2E3RSH7-F1
#
_entry.id   AF-A0A2E3RSH7-F1
#
_cell.length_a   1.000
_cell.length_b   1.000
_cell.length_c   1.000
_cell.angle_alpha   90.00
_cell.angle_beta   90.00
_cell.angle_gamma   90.00
#
_symmetry.space_group_name_H-M   'P 1'
#
loop_
_entity.id
_entity.type
_entity.pdbx_description
1 polymer ?
#
loop_
_entity_poly.entity_id
_entity_poly.type
_entity_poly.pdbx_seq_one_letter_code
_entity_poly.pdbx_strand_id
1 'polypeptide(L)'
;MGQLALGFQSLLFKLAIFVVMAALLAWALGGTLWPRSQWGIVSEPLGGWAIRVEVTGAHEVHYHLAASEGGEWINVLPREGADSWSSVAGPVRLPDGGILIAALVANRWEFFRSTGGDPGSFSLDDMWMAPDRYMVEQILRQSSSAPASTESKES
;
A
#
# COMPACT_ATOMS: atom_id res chain seq x y z
N MET A 1 46.69 44.65 -28.50
CA MET A 1 45.71 43.58 -28.82
C MET A 1 45.22 42.81 -27.58
N GLY A 2 45.18 43.42 -26.38
CA GLY A 2 44.81 42.72 -25.13
C GLY A 2 43.31 42.73 -24.77
N GLN A 3 42.48 43.44 -25.53
CA GLN A 3 41.06 43.64 -25.20
C GLN A 3 40.20 42.40 -25.49
N LEU A 4 40.57 41.59 -26.48
CA LEU A 4 39.92 40.31 -26.79
C LEU A 4 40.18 39.25 -25.70
N ALA A 5 41.37 39.26 -25.09
CA ALA A 5 41.73 38.31 -24.04
C ALA A 5 40.88 38.51 -22.78
N LEU A 6 40.61 39.76 -22.41
CA LEU A 6 39.73 40.10 -21.27
C LEU A 6 38.27 39.75 -21.53
N GLY A 7 37.79 39.94 -22.77
CA GLY A 7 36.43 39.57 -23.17
C GLY A 7 36.20 38.05 -23.13
N PHE A 8 37.18 37.27 -23.61
CA PHE A 8 37.09 35.80 -23.62
C PHE A 8 37.12 35.19 -22.21
N GLN A 9 37.94 35.75 -21.31
CA GLN A 9 38.02 35.28 -19.93
C GLN A 9 36.70 35.53 -19.16
N SER A 10 36.06 36.67 -19.40
CA SER A 10 34.72 36.95 -18.84
C SER A 10 33.67 35.97 -19.36
N LEU A 11 33.74 35.62 -20.65
CA LEU A 11 32.83 34.67 -21.27
C LEU A 11 32.99 33.25 -20.70
N LEU A 12 34.23 32.79 -20.54
CA LEU A 12 34.54 31.50 -19.91
C LEU A 12 34.00 31.42 -18.48
N PHE A 13 34.16 32.49 -17.71
CA PHE A 13 33.69 32.53 -16.32
C PHE A 13 32.16 32.45 -16.24
N LYS A 14 31.45 33.20 -17.10
CA LYS A 14 29.99 33.13 -17.21
C LYS A 14 29.50 31.75 -17.63
N LEU A 15 30.18 31.12 -18.59
CA LEU A 15 29.86 29.77 -19.04
C LEU A 15 30.03 28.75 -17.91
N ALA A 16 31.13 28.83 -17.16
CA ALA A 16 31.38 27.95 -16.02
C ALA A 16 30.29 28.09 -14.95
N ILE A 17 29.91 29.33 -14.59
CA ILE A 17 28.82 29.57 -13.64
C ILE A 17 27.50 28.99 -14.16
N PHE A 18 27.19 29.19 -15.44
CA PHE A 18 25.97 28.67 -16.04
C PHE A 18 25.91 27.13 -15.96
N VAL A 19 27.02 26.45 -16.27
CA VAL A 19 27.10 24.98 -16.17
C VAL A 19 26.93 24.51 -14.73
N VAL A 20 27.56 25.16 -13.75
CA VAL A 20 27.42 24.82 -12.33
C VAL A 20 25.98 25.01 -11.86
N MET A 21 25.35 26.14 -12.20
CA MET A 21 23.95 26.39 -11.86
C MET A 21 23.01 25.38 -12.52
N ALA A 22 23.23 25.03 -13.79
CA ALA A 22 22.45 24.01 -14.48
C ALA A 22 22.62 22.62 -13.84
N ALA A 23 23.84 22.25 -13.45
CA ALA A 23 24.10 20.99 -12.76
C ALA A 23 23.44 20.95 -11.37
N LEU A 24 23.51 22.04 -10.60
CA LEU A 24 22.82 22.15 -9.31
C LEU A 24 21.30 22.08 -9.47
N LEU A 25 20.75 22.72 -10.50
CA LEU A 25 19.32 22.68 -10.79
C LEU A 25 18.90 21.27 -11.23
N ALA A 26 19.64 20.64 -12.12
CA ALA A 26 19.40 19.26 -12.54
C ALA A 26 19.54 18.27 -11.39
N TRP A 27 20.46 18.50 -10.45
CA TRP A 27 20.58 17.70 -9.24
C TRP A 27 19.41 17.92 -8.28
N ALA A 28 19.01 19.19 -8.07
CA ALA A 28 17.85 19.54 -7.24
C ALA A 28 16.53 18.99 -7.82
N LEU A 29 16.35 19.03 -9.15
CA LEU A 29 15.20 18.41 -9.83
C LEU A 29 15.35 16.89 -9.94
N GLY A 30 16.56 16.38 -10.13
CA GLY A 30 16.83 14.94 -10.20
C GLY A 30 16.50 14.21 -8.90
N GLY A 31 16.79 14.84 -7.76
CA GLY A 31 16.42 14.32 -6.44
C GLY A 31 14.91 14.35 -6.15
N THR A 32 14.14 15.19 -6.86
CA THR A 32 12.67 15.27 -6.73
C THR A 32 11.92 14.47 -7.80
N LEU A 33 12.61 14.05 -8.87
CA LEU A 33 12.06 13.23 -9.94
C LEU A 33 11.94 11.74 -9.60
N TRP A 34 12.50 11.30 -8.46
CA TRP A 34 12.21 9.98 -7.92
C TRP A 34 11.05 10.09 -6.93
N PRO A 35 9.80 9.78 -7.35
CA PRO A 35 8.71 9.62 -6.41
C PRO A 35 9.14 8.54 -5.40
N ARG A 36 9.35 8.96 -4.15
CA ARG A 36 9.55 8.02 -3.05
C ARG A 36 8.27 7.21 -2.92
N SER A 37 8.39 5.91 -2.65
CA SER A 37 7.22 5.12 -2.33
C SER A 37 6.51 5.76 -1.14
N GLN A 38 5.27 6.17 -1.35
CA GLN A 38 4.43 6.73 -0.30
C GLN A 38 3.55 5.62 0.23
N TRP A 39 3.60 5.42 1.53
CA TRP A 39 2.77 4.43 2.22
C TRP A 39 1.71 5.14 3.07
N GLY A 40 0.51 4.59 3.09
CA GLY A 40 -0.60 5.11 3.87
C GLY A 40 -1.56 4.01 4.28
N ILE A 41 -2.17 4.15 5.45
CA ILE A 41 -3.26 3.26 5.87
C ILE A 41 -4.56 3.83 5.29
N VAL A 42 -5.28 3.00 4.53
CA VAL A 42 -6.50 3.41 3.81
C VAL A 42 -7.78 2.81 4.40
N SER A 43 -7.68 1.94 5.40
CA SER A 43 -8.83 1.41 6.14
C SER A 43 -8.78 1.78 7.61
N GLU A 44 -9.95 1.80 8.26
CA GLU A 44 -10.03 1.83 9.72
C GLU A 44 -9.37 0.55 10.29
N PRO A 45 -8.48 0.66 11.29
CA PRO A 45 -7.89 -0.50 11.95
C PRO A 45 -8.96 -1.40 12.58
N LEU A 46 -9.01 -2.67 12.17
CA LEU A 46 -9.96 -3.65 12.66
C LEU A 46 -9.22 -4.74 13.43
N GLY A 47 -9.24 -4.66 14.76
CA GLY A 47 -8.63 -5.69 15.63
C GLY A 47 -7.13 -5.86 15.39
N GLY A 48 -6.40 -4.77 15.15
CA GLY A 48 -4.97 -4.81 14.86
C GLY A 48 -4.63 -5.04 13.38
N TRP A 49 -5.61 -5.02 12.49
CA TRP A 49 -5.41 -5.19 11.04
C TRP A 49 -5.82 -3.96 10.26
N ALA A 50 -5.09 -3.63 9.20
CA ALA A 50 -5.45 -2.54 8.32
C ALA A 50 -4.95 -2.78 6.89
N ILE A 51 -5.65 -2.21 5.91
CA ILE A 51 -5.15 -2.14 4.54
C ILE A 51 -4.16 -0.98 4.46
N ARG A 52 -2.95 -1.30 4.04
CA ARG A 52 -1.92 -0.34 3.66
C ARG A 52 -1.87 -0.23 2.14
N VAL A 53 -1.81 0.99 1.65
CA VAL A 53 -1.52 1.32 0.25
C VAL A 53 -0.05 1.71 0.15
N GLU A 54 0.62 1.17 -0.86
CA GLU A 54 1.92 1.63 -1.32
C GLU A 54 1.75 2.20 -2.72
N VAL A 55 2.13 3.46 -2.91
CA VAL A 55 2.17 4.09 -4.23
C VAL A 55 3.62 4.09 -4.69
N THR A 56 3.91 3.30 -5.72
CA THR A 56 5.24 3.15 -6.31
C THR A 56 5.27 3.85 -7.68
N GLY A 57 6.32 4.64 -7.91
CA GLY A 57 6.50 5.30 -9.20
C GLY A 57 5.43 6.36 -9.49
N ALA A 58 5.10 6.53 -10.78
CA ALA A 58 4.21 7.60 -11.22
C ALA A 58 2.73 7.34 -10.88
N HIS A 59 2.24 6.09 -10.97
CA HIS A 59 0.81 5.76 -10.79
C HIS A 59 0.54 4.31 -10.38
N GLU A 60 1.54 3.55 -9.92
CA GLU A 60 1.31 2.16 -9.53
C GLU A 60 0.87 2.12 -8.06
N VAL A 61 -0.32 1.57 -7.82
CA VAL A 61 -0.89 1.44 -6.47
C VAL A 61 -0.92 -0.03 -6.13
N HIS A 62 -0.23 -0.39 -5.06
CA HIS A 62 -0.22 -1.72 -4.49
C HIS A 62 -0.93 -1.73 -3.15
N TYR A 63 -1.75 -2.74 -2.94
CA TYR A 63 -2.44 -2.95 -1.67
C TYR A 63 -1.75 -4.05 -0.88
N HIS A 64 -1.65 -3.82 0.42
CA HIS A 64 -1.07 -4.76 1.38
C HIS A 64 -2.00 -4.89 2.58
N LEU A 65 -2.08 -6.10 3.11
CA LEU A 65 -2.60 -6.30 4.46
C LEU A 65 -1.48 -6.03 5.46
N ALA A 66 -1.72 -5.13 6.40
CA ALA A 66 -0.82 -4.84 7.50
C ALA A 66 -1.42 -5.28 8.83
N ALA A 67 -0.56 -5.78 9.71
CA ALA A 67 -0.84 -6.09 11.10
C ALA A 67 -0.12 -5.09 12.01
N SER A 68 -0.78 -4.70 13.11
CA SER A 68 -0.20 -3.88 14.17
C SER A 68 0.43 -4.79 15.21
N GLU A 69 1.75 -4.86 15.24
CA GLU A 69 2.53 -5.59 16.24
C GLU A 69 3.34 -4.58 17.06
N GLY A 70 3.11 -4.52 18.38
CA GLY A 70 3.84 -3.60 19.26
C GLY A 70 3.65 -2.10 18.96
N GLY A 71 2.58 -1.73 18.23
CA GLY A 71 2.32 -0.36 17.78
C GLY A 71 2.98 0.00 16.44
N GLU A 72 3.70 -0.93 15.83
CA GLU A 72 4.23 -0.81 14.48
C GLU A 72 3.39 -1.61 13.49
N TRP A 73 3.22 -1.07 12.28
CA TRP A 73 2.47 -1.73 11.21
C TRP A 73 3.40 -2.50 10.27
N ILE A 74 3.33 -3.82 10.34
CA ILE A 74 4.08 -4.75 9.50
C ILE A 74 3.22 -5.26 8.34
N ASN A 75 3.80 -5.40 7.14
CA ASN A 75 3.11 -5.97 5.99
C ASN A 75 3.06 -7.50 6.15
N VAL A 76 1.86 -8.07 6.08
CA VAL A 76 1.62 -9.52 6.22
C VAL A 76 1.35 -10.16 4.86
N LEU A 77 0.56 -9.48 4.01
CA LEU A 77 0.27 -9.91 2.65
C LEU A 77 0.33 -8.74 1.66
N PRO A 78 0.63 -9.00 0.37
CA PRO A 78 1.24 -10.24 -0.14
C PRO A 78 2.65 -10.48 0.43
N ARG A 79 3.05 -11.74 0.61
CA ARG A 79 4.41 -12.12 1.07
C ARG A 79 5.45 -11.75 0.00
N GLU A 80 6.71 -11.57 0.40
CA GLU A 80 7.80 -11.35 -0.55
C GLU A 80 7.79 -12.41 -1.67
N GLY A 81 7.79 -11.95 -2.93
CA GLY A 81 7.75 -12.81 -4.11
C GLY A 81 6.35 -13.22 -4.59
N ALA A 82 5.28 -12.86 -3.88
CA ALA A 82 3.91 -13.03 -4.37
C ALA A 82 3.48 -11.82 -5.23
N ASP A 83 2.55 -12.05 -6.16
CA ASP A 83 1.98 -11.01 -7.00
C ASP A 83 1.33 -9.91 -6.14
N SER A 84 1.60 -8.65 -6.49
CA SER A 84 1.06 -7.50 -5.79
C SER A 84 -0.46 -7.39 -6.00
N TRP A 85 -1.18 -6.92 -4.97
CA TRP A 85 -2.62 -6.74 -5.08
C TRP A 85 -2.92 -5.44 -5.82
N SER A 86 -3.65 -5.55 -6.93
CA SER A 86 -4.07 -4.39 -7.74
C SER A 86 -5.38 -3.76 -7.23
N SER A 87 -6.14 -4.49 -6.41
CA SER A 87 -7.35 -4.03 -5.74
C SER A 87 -7.58 -4.85 -4.48
N VAL A 88 -8.24 -4.26 -3.48
CA VAL A 88 -8.59 -4.96 -2.24
C VAL A 88 -9.94 -4.46 -1.73
N ALA A 89 -10.75 -5.38 -1.22
CA ALA A 89 -11.91 -5.08 -0.40
C ALA A 89 -11.49 -5.29 1.06
N GLY A 90 -11.74 -4.27 1.89
CA GLY A 90 -11.20 -4.18 3.24
C GLY A 90 -11.55 -5.35 4.17
N PRO A 91 -10.81 -5.49 5.28
CA PRO A 91 -11.01 -6.57 6.23
C PRO A 91 -12.41 -6.51 6.83
N VAL A 92 -13.10 -7.65 6.86
CA VAL A 92 -14.37 -7.82 7.57
C VAL A 92 -14.19 -8.84 8.68
N ARG A 93 -14.67 -8.49 9.87
CA ARG A 93 -14.65 -9.39 11.02
C ARG A 93 -15.73 -10.45 10.86
N LEU A 94 -15.34 -11.71 11.04
CA LEU A 94 -16.25 -12.84 11.04
C LEU A 94 -16.80 -13.10 12.46
N PRO A 95 -17.94 -13.81 12.58
CA PRO A 95 -18.52 -14.17 13.88
C PRO A 95 -17.60 -15.03 14.76
N ASP A 96 -16.69 -15.78 14.15
CA ASP A 96 -15.69 -16.60 14.85
C ASP A 96 -14.47 -15.79 15.33
N GLY A 97 -14.48 -14.46 15.15
CA GLY A 97 -13.39 -13.57 15.50
C GLY A 97 -12.26 -13.50 14.46
N GLY A 98 -12.34 -14.30 13.39
CA GLY A 98 -11.44 -14.22 12.24
C GLY A 98 -11.68 -12.96 11.40
N ILE A 99 -10.84 -12.79 10.38
CA ILE A 99 -10.93 -11.69 9.42
C ILE A 99 -10.95 -12.28 8.01
N LEU A 100 -11.81 -11.73 7.16
CA LEU A 100 -11.88 -12.03 5.73
C LEU A 100 -11.46 -10.80 4.93
N ILE A 101 -10.60 -11.00 3.95
CA ILE A 101 -10.17 -10.00 3.00
C ILE A 101 -10.32 -10.58 1.60
N ALA A 102 -10.73 -9.76 0.64
CA ALA A 102 -10.70 -10.13 -0.77
C ALA A 102 -9.70 -9.21 -1.50
N ALA A 103 -8.82 -9.78 -2.30
CA ALA A 103 -7.86 -9.03 -3.10
C ALA A 103 -7.82 -9.50 -4.55
N LEU A 104 -7.48 -8.60 -5.46
CA LEU A 104 -7.31 -8.88 -6.88
C LEU A 104 -5.84 -9.17 -7.19
N VAL A 105 -5.52 -10.44 -7.37
CA VAL A 105 -4.19 -11.00 -7.64
C VAL A 105 -4.15 -11.53 -9.07
N ALA A 106 -3.21 -11.07 -9.90
CA ALA A 106 -3.08 -11.51 -11.29
C ALA A 106 -4.42 -11.55 -12.07
N ASN A 107 -5.25 -10.51 -11.90
CA ASN A 107 -6.59 -10.37 -12.52
C ASN A 107 -7.63 -11.40 -12.04
N ARG A 108 -7.44 -12.01 -10.87
CA ARG A 108 -8.37 -12.93 -10.22
C ARG A 108 -8.62 -12.51 -8.76
N TRP A 109 -9.88 -12.55 -8.33
CA TRP A 109 -10.22 -12.31 -6.94
C TRP A 109 -9.86 -13.52 -6.08
N GLU A 110 -9.10 -13.29 -5.03
CA GLU A 110 -8.67 -14.28 -4.05
C GLU A 110 -9.10 -13.84 -2.66
N PHE A 111 -9.49 -14.80 -1.82
CA PHE A 111 -9.96 -14.55 -0.47
C PHE A 111 -8.96 -15.09 0.53
N PHE A 112 -8.66 -14.26 1.51
CA PHE A 112 -7.75 -14.56 2.58
C PHE A 112 -8.55 -14.53 3.87
N ARG A 113 -8.60 -15.67 4.57
CA ARG A 113 -9.24 -15.78 5.88
C ARG A 113 -8.17 -16.00 6.95
N SER A 114 -8.29 -15.27 8.05
CA SER A 114 -7.54 -15.55 9.28
C SER A 114 -8.35 -16.51 10.16
N THR A 115 -7.73 -17.61 10.57
CA THR A 115 -8.31 -18.58 11.52
C THR A 115 -7.89 -18.17 12.93
N GLY A 116 -8.40 -17.01 13.39
CA GLY A 116 -8.05 -16.44 14.69
C GLY A 116 -7.90 -14.93 14.65
N GLY A 117 -7.99 -14.31 15.83
CA GLY A 117 -7.79 -12.87 16.00
C GLY A 117 -6.32 -12.45 16.04
N ASP A 118 -5.39 -13.40 16.00
CA ASP A 118 -3.98 -13.13 16.22
C ASP A 118 -3.30 -12.68 14.92
N PRO A 119 -2.48 -11.60 14.92
CA PRO A 119 -1.96 -10.98 13.71
C PRO A 119 -1.02 -11.85 12.85
N GLY A 120 -0.59 -13.00 13.37
CA GLY A 120 0.26 -13.96 12.67
C GLY A 120 -0.47 -15.19 12.11
N SER A 121 -1.78 -15.32 12.35
CA SER A 121 -2.54 -16.57 12.14
C SER A 121 -3.22 -16.71 10.76
N PHE A 122 -2.77 -15.97 9.75
CA PHE A 122 -3.26 -16.19 8.38
C PHE A 122 -2.78 -17.54 7.84
N SER A 123 -3.70 -18.49 7.75
CA SER A 123 -3.49 -19.72 7.00
C SER A 123 -3.84 -19.48 5.53
N LEU A 124 -2.85 -19.65 4.65
CA LEU A 124 -3.06 -19.67 3.19
C LEU A 124 -3.80 -20.94 2.74
N ASP A 125 -3.94 -21.94 3.60
CA ASP A 125 -4.68 -23.17 3.28
C ASP A 125 -6.20 -22.93 3.21
N ASP A 126 -6.69 -21.82 3.81
CA ASP A 126 -8.07 -21.34 3.69
C ASP A 126 -8.22 -20.32 2.54
N MET A 127 -7.47 -20.49 1.45
CA MET A 127 -7.62 -19.66 0.25
C MET A 127 -8.81 -20.16 -0.58
N TRP A 128 -9.92 -19.44 -0.50
CA TRP A 128 -11.11 -19.74 -1.29
C TRP A 128 -11.11 -18.87 -2.55
N MET A 129 -11.21 -19.50 -3.72
CA MET A 129 -11.55 -18.78 -4.95
C MET A 129 -13.05 -18.53 -4.93
N ALA A 130 -13.51 -17.27 -4.82
CA ALA A 130 -14.89 -17.00 -5.21
C ALA A 130 -14.95 -16.81 -6.74
N PRO A 131 -16.00 -17.34 -7.38
CA PRO A 131 -16.09 -17.38 -8.83
C PRO A 131 -16.28 -16.00 -9.47
N ASP A 132 -16.76 -14.97 -8.75
CA ASP A 132 -16.86 -13.60 -9.27
C ASP A 132 -16.92 -12.50 -8.18
N ARG A 133 -16.74 -11.24 -8.61
CA ARG A 133 -16.84 -10.03 -7.78
C ARG A 133 -18.21 -9.85 -7.12
N TYR A 134 -19.29 -10.31 -7.76
CA TYR A 134 -20.64 -10.11 -7.27
C TYR A 134 -20.92 -10.96 -6.02
N MET A 135 -20.42 -12.19 -6.00
CA MET A 135 -20.40 -13.03 -4.80
C MET A 135 -19.61 -12.38 -3.65
N VAL A 136 -18.48 -11.71 -3.94
CA VAL A 136 -17.72 -10.96 -2.91
C VAL A 136 -18.64 -9.92 -2.25
N GLU A 137 -19.27 -9.06 -3.05
CA GLU A 137 -20.11 -7.97 -2.54
C GLU A 137 -21.34 -8.51 -1.79
N GLN A 138 -21.90 -9.65 -2.21
CA GLN A 138 -22.99 -10.30 -1.48
C GLN A 138 -22.55 -10.87 -0.13
N ILE A 139 -21.41 -11.56 -0.05
CA ILE A 139 -20.88 -12.12 1.20
C ILE A 139 -20.59 -10.99 2.19
N LEU A 140 -19.96 -9.90 1.74
CA LEU A 140 -19.66 -8.74 2.58
C LEU A 140 -20.92 -8.02 3.07
N ARG A 141 -21.96 -7.91 2.23
CA ARG A 141 -23.26 -7.35 2.65
C ARG A 141 -23.94 -8.22 3.69
N GLN A 142 -23.89 -9.54 3.54
CA GLN A 142 -24.47 -10.48 4.49
C GLN A 142 -23.76 -10.44 5.85
N SER A 143 -22.42 -10.42 5.86
CA SER A 143 -21.65 -10.32 7.10
C SER A 143 -21.81 -8.97 7.80
N SER A 144 -21.94 -7.87 7.05
CA SER A 144 -22.24 -6.54 7.61
C SER A 144 -23.66 -6.43 8.19
N SER A 145 -24.58 -7.32 7.83
CA SER A 145 -25.98 -7.29 8.27
C SER A 145 -26.27 -8.15 9.50
N ALA A 146 -25.27 -8.87 10.03
CA ALA A 146 -25.46 -9.69 11.23
C ALA A 146 -25.71 -8.77 12.45
N PRO A 147 -26.87 -8.88 13.13
CA PRO A 147 -27.11 -8.08 14.32
C PRO A 147 -26.15 -8.51 15.43
N ALA A 148 -25.49 -7.53 16.06
CA ALA A 148 -24.70 -7.75 17.25
C ALA A 148 -25.58 -8.43 18.30
N SER A 149 -25.39 -9.74 18.49
CA SER A 149 -26.08 -10.52 19.50
C SER A 149 -25.66 -9.97 20.86
N THR A 150 -26.55 -9.17 21.44
CA THR A 150 -26.48 -8.71 22.82
C THR A 150 -26.68 -9.94 23.69
N GLU A 151 -25.57 -10.50 24.15
CA GLU A 151 -25.56 -11.50 25.21
C GLU A 151 -25.88 -10.79 26.53
N SER A 152 -27.17 -10.51 26.74
CA SER A 152 -27.74 -10.22 28.04
C SER A 152 -28.18 -11.55 28.64
N LYS A 153 -27.34 -12.11 29.50
CA LYS A 153 -27.76 -13.09 30.49
C LYS A 153 -27.77 -12.41 31.85
N GLU A 154 -28.96 -11.93 32.22
CA GLU A 154 -29.42 -11.95 33.60
C GLU A 154 -29.23 -13.37 34.17
N SER A 155 -28.54 -13.49 35.32
CA SER A 155 -29.21 -13.76 36.59
C SER A 155 -28.21 -13.84 37.75
#